data_AF-A0A2W2GLC5-F1
#
_entry.id   AF-A0A2W2GLC5-F1
#
_cell.length_a   1.000
_cell.length_b   1.000
_cell.length_c   1.000
_cell.angle_alpha   90.00
_cell.angle_beta   90.00
_cell.angle_gamma   90.00
#
_symmetry.space_group_name_H-M   'P 1'
#
loop_
_entity.id
_entity.type
_entity.pdbx_description
1 polymer ?
#
loop_
_entity_poly.entity_id
_entity_poly.type
_entity_poly.pdbx_seq_one_letter_code
_entity_poly.pdbx_strand_id
1 'polypeptide(L)'
;MLICRWGLARLRRDVQAAPVLLEWLRHHIAPAGGTGERVSGSREAPVPLRLDVLCMIYDGAVPIHGEDDDQVGPPSIPSTLKAWTWLICEHRGLTYPVTASVAELADLLLRHAEWAAAREWIADMMHEVGRLRRCAAAPTGSRRGGSTCSGSAYHAGAAAQRKP
;
A
#
# COMPACT_ATOMS: atom_id res chain seq x y z
N MET A 1 21.27 -6.95 6.54
CA MET A 1 21.15 -7.11 5.06
C MET A 1 21.26 -5.73 4.44
N LEU A 2 22.17 -5.52 3.48
CA LEU A 2 22.36 -4.23 2.80
C LEU A 2 21.77 -4.34 1.39
N ILE A 3 20.86 -3.44 1.00
CA ILE A 3 20.36 -3.42 -0.38
C ILE A 3 21.39 -2.77 -1.30
N CYS A 4 21.56 -3.29 -2.52
CA CYS A 4 22.48 -2.72 -3.50
C CYS A 4 21.92 -1.40 -4.08
N ARG A 5 22.77 -0.65 -4.81
CA ARG A 5 22.40 0.62 -5.47
C ARG A 5 21.11 0.56 -6.29
N TRP A 6 20.87 -0.59 -6.94
CA TRP A 6 19.69 -0.83 -7.76
C TRP A 6 18.42 -0.99 -6.91
N GLY A 7 18.52 -1.65 -5.76
CA GLY A 7 17.42 -1.77 -4.81
C GLY A 7 17.01 -0.42 -4.25
N LEU A 8 17.98 0.42 -3.88
CA LEU A 8 17.73 1.77 -3.40
C LEU A 8 17.09 2.66 -4.48
N ALA A 9 17.60 2.61 -5.72
CA ALA A 9 17.00 3.34 -6.84
C ALA A 9 15.56 2.89 -7.11
N ARG A 10 15.28 1.59 -7.00
CA ARG A 10 13.92 1.05 -7.13
C ARG A 10 13.00 1.55 -6.02
N LEU A 11 13.44 1.49 -4.77
CA LEU A 11 12.69 1.99 -3.62
C LEU A 11 12.35 3.47 -3.81
N ARG A 12 13.35 4.30 -4.15
CA ARG A 12 13.15 5.73 -4.38
C ARG A 12 12.10 5.99 -5.46
N ARG A 13 12.19 5.29 -6.59
CA ARG A 13 11.21 5.39 -7.67
C ARG A 13 9.80 5.03 -7.18
N ASP A 14 9.66 3.93 -6.47
CA ASP A 14 8.36 3.43 -6.04
C ASP A 14 7.73 4.35 -4.98
N VAL A 15 8.54 4.91 -4.05
CA VAL A 15 8.09 5.92 -3.06
C VAL A 15 7.73 7.25 -3.75
N GLN A 16 8.53 7.73 -4.70
CA GLN A 16 8.26 8.96 -5.46
C GLN A 16 6.95 8.88 -6.26
N ALA A 17 6.60 7.68 -6.74
CA ALA A 17 5.37 7.48 -7.50
C ALA A 17 4.11 7.47 -6.62
N ALA A 18 4.23 7.17 -5.32
CA ALA A 18 3.06 6.93 -4.46
C ALA A 18 2.08 8.12 -4.34
N PRO A 19 2.52 9.38 -4.16
CA PRO A 19 1.59 10.52 -4.12
C PRO A 19 0.86 10.74 -5.45
N VAL A 20 1.59 10.63 -6.57
CA VAL A 20 1.02 10.76 -7.93
C VAL A 20 0.00 9.66 -8.18
N LEU A 21 0.31 8.44 -7.73
CA LEU A 21 -0.56 7.28 -7.84
C LEU A 21 -1.87 7.49 -7.06
N LEU A 22 -1.78 7.97 -5.82
CA LEU A 22 -2.94 8.28 -5.01
C LEU A 22 -3.81 9.35 -5.66
N GLU A 23 -3.21 10.40 -6.19
CA GLU A 23 -3.95 11.47 -6.85
C GLU A 23 -4.61 11.01 -8.14
N TRP A 24 -3.89 10.22 -8.95
CA TRP A 24 -4.46 9.59 -10.14
C TRP A 24 -5.65 8.70 -9.76
N LEU A 25 -5.49 7.82 -8.76
CA LEU A 25 -6.55 6.95 -8.29
C LEU A 25 -7.77 7.76 -7.83
N ARG A 26 -7.58 8.84 -7.07
CA ARG A 26 -8.65 9.76 -6.63
C ARG A 26 -9.42 10.39 -7.79
N HIS A 27 -8.72 10.85 -8.81
CA HIS A 27 -9.35 11.42 -10.01
C HIS A 27 -10.14 10.38 -10.81
N HIS A 28 -9.68 9.12 -10.81
CA HIS A 28 -10.33 8.03 -11.53
C HIS A 28 -11.38 7.28 -10.68
N ILE A 29 -11.70 7.77 -9.47
CA ILE A 29 -12.94 7.44 -8.74
C ILE A 29 -14.16 8.16 -9.36
N ALA A 30 -13.98 9.00 -10.38
CA ALA A 30 -15.10 9.64 -11.07
C ALA A 30 -16.10 8.57 -11.56
N PRO A 31 -17.41 8.77 -11.31
CA PRO A 31 -18.44 7.79 -11.64
C PRO A 31 -18.41 7.56 -13.14
N ALA A 32 -18.60 6.31 -13.57
CA ALA A 32 -19.09 6.03 -14.93
C ALA A 32 -20.54 6.54 -15.06
N GLY A 33 -20.72 7.86 -14.93
CA GLY A 33 -21.98 8.54 -14.70
C GLY A 33 -21.80 10.05 -14.78
N GLY A 34 -21.17 10.51 -15.86
CA GLY A 34 -21.29 11.90 -16.27
C GLY A 34 -22.73 12.16 -16.72
N THR A 35 -23.38 13.13 -16.11
CA THR A 35 -24.67 13.69 -16.54
C THR A 35 -24.60 14.17 -17.99
N GLY A 36 -25.25 13.47 -18.93
CA GLY A 36 -25.31 14.01 -20.29
C GLY A 36 -25.71 13.13 -21.47
N GLU A 37 -26.09 11.85 -21.33
CA GLU A 37 -26.78 11.17 -22.44
C GLU A 37 -27.79 10.15 -21.91
N ARG A 38 -29.05 10.59 -21.85
CA ARG A 38 -30.19 9.71 -21.59
C ARG A 38 -30.42 8.85 -22.83
N VAL A 39 -29.80 7.67 -22.87
CA VAL A 39 -30.28 6.59 -23.74
C VAL A 39 -31.38 5.85 -22.96
N SER A 40 -32.60 5.96 -23.48
CA SER A 40 -33.81 5.37 -22.93
C SER A 40 -33.63 3.85 -22.72
N GLY A 41 -33.83 3.36 -21.49
CA GLY A 41 -34.25 1.97 -21.27
C GLY A 41 -33.33 0.97 -20.56
N SER A 42 -32.40 1.36 -19.68
CA SER A 42 -31.81 0.38 -18.74
C SER A 42 -31.79 0.91 -17.31
N ARG A 43 -32.30 0.09 -16.39
CA ARG A 43 -32.48 0.36 -14.95
C ARG A 43 -31.31 -0.17 -14.15
N GLU A 44 -30.09 -0.01 -14.67
CA GLU A 44 -28.89 -0.55 -14.04
C GLU A 44 -28.27 0.54 -13.15
N ALA A 45 -28.16 0.23 -11.85
CA ALA A 45 -27.53 1.11 -10.88
C ALA A 45 -26.09 1.45 -11.34
N PRO A 46 -25.59 2.68 -11.10
CA PRO A 46 -24.22 3.03 -11.43
C PRO A 46 -23.28 1.98 -10.83
N VAL A 47 -22.43 1.40 -11.68
CA VAL A 47 -21.53 0.29 -11.34
C VAL A 47 -20.79 0.64 -10.04
N PRO A 48 -20.77 -0.26 -9.04
CA PRO A 48 -20.09 0.03 -7.78
C PRO A 48 -18.63 0.40 -8.04
N LEU A 49 -18.22 1.53 -7.49
CA LEU A 49 -16.82 1.93 -7.38
C LEU A 49 -16.03 0.73 -6.89
N ARG A 50 -14.99 0.33 -7.61
CA ARG A 50 -14.23 -0.89 -7.31
C ARG A 50 -13.68 -0.83 -5.89
N LEU A 51 -14.09 -1.79 -5.06
CA LEU A 51 -13.73 -1.85 -3.66
C LEU A 51 -12.20 -1.88 -3.46
N ASP A 52 -11.48 -2.56 -4.34
CA ASP A 52 -10.02 -2.63 -4.37
C ASP A 52 -9.38 -1.24 -4.58
N VAL A 53 -9.97 -0.37 -5.41
CA VAL A 53 -9.47 1.01 -5.57
C VAL A 53 -9.74 1.84 -4.33
N LEU A 54 -10.92 1.67 -3.72
CA LEU A 54 -11.26 2.37 -2.47
C LEU A 54 -10.32 1.94 -1.32
N CYS A 55 -10.01 0.65 -1.19
CA CYS A 55 -9.04 0.14 -0.22
C CYS A 55 -7.65 0.79 -0.37
N MET A 56 -7.23 1.13 -1.58
CA MET A 56 -5.93 1.77 -1.80
C MET A 56 -5.90 3.25 -1.39
N ILE A 57 -7.04 3.94 -1.37
CA ILE A 57 -7.13 5.40 -1.23
C ILE A 57 -7.45 5.81 0.21
N TYR A 58 -8.24 5.01 0.91
CA TYR A 58 -8.66 5.32 2.28
C TYR A 58 -7.60 4.92 3.29
N ASP A 59 -7.26 5.85 4.17
CA ASP A 59 -6.45 5.58 5.34
C ASP A 59 -7.24 4.71 6.33
N GLY A 60 -6.57 3.72 6.92
CA GLY A 60 -7.19 2.73 7.79
C GLY A 60 -7.94 1.62 7.06
N ALA A 61 -7.92 1.62 5.71
CA ALA A 61 -8.45 0.49 4.95
C ALA A 61 -7.59 -0.76 5.21
N VAL A 62 -8.18 -1.73 5.88
CA VAL A 62 -7.58 -3.05 6.09
C VAL A 62 -7.75 -3.85 4.81
N PRO A 63 -6.70 -4.55 4.32
CA PRO A 63 -6.86 -5.52 3.25
C PRO A 63 -8.00 -6.48 3.58
N ILE A 64 -8.98 -6.61 2.68
CA ILE A 64 -10.05 -7.60 2.86
C ILE A 64 -9.38 -8.98 2.82
N HIS A 65 -9.62 -9.77 3.85
CA HIS A 65 -9.31 -11.19 3.90
C HIS A 65 -10.54 -11.95 3.39
N GLY A 66 -10.39 -12.76 2.33
CA GLY A 66 -11.42 -13.74 1.96
C GLY A 66 -11.57 -14.82 3.03
N GLU A 67 -12.65 -15.61 2.97
CA GLU A 67 -12.87 -16.75 3.90
C GLU A 67 -11.70 -17.74 3.94
N ASP A 68 -10.93 -17.82 2.85
CA ASP A 68 -9.76 -18.69 2.71
C ASP A 68 -8.42 -18.03 3.11
N ASP A 69 -8.42 -16.79 3.64
CA ASP A 69 -7.24 -15.97 3.99
C ASP A 69 -6.22 -15.74 2.84
N ASP A 70 -6.50 -16.27 1.65
CA ASP A 70 -5.66 -16.22 0.45
C ASP A 70 -6.00 -15.03 -0.46
N GLN A 71 -7.20 -14.48 -0.31
CA GLN A 71 -7.64 -13.26 -0.97
C GLN A 71 -7.33 -12.07 -0.07
N VAL A 72 -6.20 -11.42 -0.34
CA VAL A 72 -5.78 -10.19 0.34
C VAL A 72 -6.06 -8.99 -0.56
N GLY A 73 -6.93 -8.09 -0.11
CA GLY A 73 -7.18 -6.80 -0.77
C GLY A 73 -5.89 -5.96 -0.97
N PRO A 74 -5.89 -4.99 -1.88
CA PRO A 74 -4.70 -4.17 -2.11
C PRO A 74 -4.40 -3.29 -0.88
N PRO A 75 -3.10 -3.06 -0.57
CA PRO A 75 -2.73 -2.23 0.57
C PRO A 75 -3.08 -0.75 0.36
N SER A 76 -3.48 -0.08 1.44
CA SER A 76 -3.74 1.37 1.47
C SER A 76 -2.46 2.17 1.29
N ILE A 77 -2.41 3.07 0.29
CA ILE A 77 -1.26 3.95 0.05
C ILE A 77 -0.98 4.82 1.29
N PRO A 78 -1.95 5.57 1.86
CA PRO A 78 -1.72 6.32 3.09
C PRO A 78 -1.21 5.46 4.24
N SER A 79 -1.85 4.33 4.54
CA SER A 79 -1.51 3.54 5.72
C SER A 79 -0.14 2.86 5.58
N THR A 80 0.22 2.39 4.38
CA THR A 80 1.56 1.85 4.12
C THR A 80 2.63 2.93 4.33
N LEU A 81 2.48 4.15 3.78
CA LEU A 81 3.49 5.19 4.00
C LEU A 81 3.56 5.64 5.46
N LYS A 82 2.42 5.71 6.16
CA LYS A 82 2.38 6.01 7.60
C LYS A 82 3.13 4.98 8.43
N ALA A 83 2.89 3.69 8.20
CA ALA A 83 3.54 2.61 8.94
C ALA A 83 5.07 2.65 8.79
N TRP A 84 5.57 2.78 7.56
CA TRP A 84 7.02 2.86 7.32
C TRP A 84 7.63 4.16 7.86
N THR A 85 6.91 5.28 7.76
CA THR A 85 7.39 6.55 8.31
C THR A 85 7.45 6.51 9.84
N TRP A 86 6.43 5.93 10.48
CA TRP A 86 6.41 5.69 11.92
C TRP A 86 7.61 4.86 12.36
N LEU A 87 7.85 3.72 11.70
CA LEU A 87 8.97 2.83 12.02
C LEU A 87 10.33 3.55 11.90
N ILE A 88 10.53 4.37 10.86
CA ILE A 88 11.74 5.18 10.72
C ILE A 88 11.85 6.20 11.85
N CYS A 89 10.77 6.91 12.17
CA CYS A 89 10.75 7.88 13.26
C CYS A 89 11.09 7.24 14.60
N GLU A 90 10.49 6.08 14.89
CA GLU A 90 10.74 5.31 16.11
C GLU A 90 12.21 4.89 16.24
N HIS A 91 12.78 4.24 15.22
CA HIS A 91 14.17 3.81 15.26
C HIS A 91 15.18 4.95 15.28
N ARG A 92 14.82 6.12 14.74
CA ARG A 92 15.71 7.28 14.68
C ARG A 92 15.50 8.26 15.84
N GLY A 93 14.51 8.04 16.70
CA GLY A 93 14.12 8.98 17.75
C GLY A 93 13.63 10.32 17.19
N LEU A 94 12.97 10.31 16.03
CA LEU A 94 12.40 11.51 15.41
C LEU A 94 10.93 11.65 15.80
N THR A 95 10.45 12.88 15.89
CA THR A 95 9.02 13.15 16.07
C THR A 95 8.25 12.74 14.80
N TYR A 96 7.27 11.86 14.96
CA TYR A 96 6.38 11.48 13.87
C TYR A 96 5.39 12.61 13.55
N PRO A 97 5.26 13.03 12.28
CA PRO A 97 4.32 14.08 11.92
C PRO A 97 2.89 13.52 11.78
N VAL A 98 2.11 13.61 12.86
CA VAL A 98 0.75 13.03 12.98
C VAL A 98 -0.19 13.47 11.85
N THR A 99 -0.08 14.71 11.39
CA THR A 99 -0.97 15.31 10.38
C THR A 99 -0.33 15.43 9.00
N ALA A 100 0.77 14.71 8.73
CA ALA A 100 1.43 14.76 7.42
C ALA A 100 0.54 14.18 6.31
N SER A 101 0.56 14.86 5.18
CA SER A 101 0.04 14.37 3.90
C SER A 101 0.87 13.21 3.36
N VAL A 102 0.30 12.46 2.41
CA VAL A 102 0.99 11.35 1.73
C VAL A 102 2.26 11.83 1.00
N ALA A 103 2.25 13.05 0.47
CA ALA A 103 3.43 13.64 -0.17
C ALA A 103 4.55 13.93 0.86
N GLU A 104 4.21 14.48 2.03
CA GLU A 104 5.17 14.75 3.09
C GLU A 104 5.74 13.46 3.70
N LEU A 105 4.90 12.43 3.87
CA LEU A 105 5.35 11.09 4.28
C LEU A 105 6.30 10.48 3.25
N ALA A 106 5.97 10.57 1.96
CA ALA A 106 6.85 10.11 0.88
C ALA A 106 8.21 10.86 0.89
N ASP A 107 8.21 12.18 1.07
CA ASP A 107 9.44 12.97 1.20
C ASP A 107 10.28 12.52 2.40
N LEU A 108 9.66 12.31 3.56
CA LEU A 108 10.35 11.82 4.75
C LEU A 108 11.00 10.45 4.52
N LEU A 109 10.27 9.52 3.90
CA LEU A 109 10.82 8.22 3.52
C LEU A 109 12.01 8.37 2.56
N LEU A 110 11.93 9.26 1.57
CA LEU A 110 13.02 9.49 0.61
C LEU A 110 14.26 10.09 1.27
N ARG A 111 14.10 11.02 2.21
CA ARG A 111 15.19 11.62 3.00
C ARG A 111 15.91 10.59 3.88
N HIS A 112 15.25 9.48 4.21
CA HIS A 112 15.81 8.43 5.07
C HIS A 112 16.03 7.10 4.35
N ALA A 113 15.84 7.04 3.03
CA ALA A 113 15.95 5.81 2.24
C ALA A 113 17.34 5.16 2.33
N GLU A 114 18.41 5.95 2.34
CA GLU A 114 19.79 5.45 2.49
C GLU A 114 20.06 4.87 3.88
N TRP A 115 19.50 5.49 4.93
CA TRP A 115 19.62 4.96 6.28
C TRP A 115 18.80 3.67 6.44
N ALA A 116 17.60 3.63 5.86
CA ALA A 116 16.71 2.47 5.83
C ALA A 116 17.34 1.31 5.03
N ALA A 117 18.11 1.61 3.99
CA ALA A 117 18.79 0.62 3.14
C ALA A 117 19.73 -0.34 3.88
N ALA A 118 20.18 0.04 5.08
CA ALA A 118 21.05 -0.76 5.93
C ALA A 118 20.30 -1.56 7.02
N ARG A 119 18.97 -1.47 7.08
CA ARG A 119 18.14 -2.13 8.09
C ARG A 119 17.70 -3.51 7.62
N GLU A 120 17.34 -4.39 8.55
CA GLU A 120 16.91 -5.76 8.23
C GLU A 120 15.53 -5.81 7.56
N TRP A 121 14.62 -4.94 7.95
CA TRP A 121 13.23 -4.83 7.44
C TRP A 121 13.11 -4.14 6.07
N ILE A 122 14.23 -3.74 5.45
CA ILE A 122 14.21 -3.01 4.17
C ILE A 122 13.57 -3.81 3.03
N ALA A 123 13.72 -5.14 3.06
CA ALA A 123 13.14 -6.02 2.06
C ALA A 123 11.61 -5.96 2.09
N ASP A 124 11.03 -5.91 3.29
CA ASP A 124 9.59 -5.83 3.51
C ASP A 124 9.05 -4.47 3.03
N MET A 125 9.75 -3.38 3.36
CA MET A 125 9.41 -2.05 2.86
C MET A 125 9.42 -1.98 1.34
N MET A 126 10.47 -2.49 0.70
CA MET A 126 10.56 -2.55 -0.76
C MET A 126 9.45 -3.41 -1.36
N HIS A 127 9.11 -4.51 -0.70
CA HIS A 127 8.05 -5.40 -1.15
C HIS A 127 6.69 -4.69 -1.12
N GLU A 128 6.33 -4.10 0.02
CA GLU A 128 5.05 -3.42 0.23
C GLU A 128 4.89 -2.17 -0.62
N VAL A 129 5.88 -1.27 -0.64
CA VAL A 129 5.83 -0.06 -1.47
C VAL A 129 5.77 -0.45 -2.96
N GLY A 130 6.49 -1.49 -3.36
CA GLY A 130 6.41 -2.03 -4.70
C GLY A 130 5.04 -2.65 -5.02
N ARG A 131 4.31 -3.19 -4.04
CA ARG A 131 2.94 -3.72 -4.22
C ARG A 131 1.97 -2.60 -4.58
N LEU A 132 2.09 -1.42 -3.96
CA LEU A 132 1.22 -0.27 -4.26
C LEU A 132 1.17 0.02 -5.76
N ARG A 133 2.33 0.12 -6.40
CA ARG A 133 2.40 0.37 -7.86
C ARG A 133 1.84 -0.79 -8.68
N ARG A 134 2.10 -2.05 -8.29
CA ARG A 134 1.59 -3.23 -9.01
C ARG A 134 0.07 -3.33 -8.92
N CYS A 135 -0.51 -3.08 -7.75
CA CYS A 135 -1.95 -3.10 -7.54
C CYS A 135 -2.66 -1.98 -8.33
N ALA A 136 -2.07 -0.80 -8.41
CA ALA A 136 -2.63 0.29 -9.20
C ALA A 136 -2.45 0.12 -10.72
N ALA A 137 -1.41 -0.59 -11.18
CA ALA A 137 -1.15 -0.85 -12.59
C ALA A 137 -1.77 -2.15 -13.12
N ALA A 138 -2.25 -3.03 -12.24
CA ALA A 138 -2.88 -4.27 -12.66
C ALA A 138 -4.15 -3.96 -13.46
N PRO A 139 -4.32 -4.55 -14.66
CA PRO A 139 -5.58 -4.44 -15.38
C PRO A 139 -6.65 -4.99 -14.45
N THR A 140 -7.71 -4.20 -14.37
CA THR A 140 -8.89 -4.29 -13.53
C THR A 140 -9.76 -5.53 -13.83
N GLY A 141 -9.13 -6.68 -14.14
CA GLY A 141 -9.76 -7.94 -14.48
C GLY A 141 -8.72 -8.99 -14.91
N SER A 142 -7.99 -9.58 -13.97
CA SER A 142 -7.32 -10.87 -14.21
C SER A 142 -7.32 -11.69 -12.93
N ARG A 143 -8.46 -12.34 -12.65
CA ARG A 143 -8.45 -13.60 -11.90
C ARG A 143 -7.73 -14.63 -12.77
N ARG A 144 -6.48 -14.91 -12.41
CA ARG A 144 -5.93 -16.27 -12.46
C ARG A 144 -5.59 -16.55 -10.99
N GLY A 145 -6.31 -17.39 -10.26
CA GLY A 145 -6.79 -18.70 -10.70
C GLY A 145 -5.57 -19.60 -10.87
N GLY A 146 -5.04 -20.12 -9.75
CA GLY A 146 -4.14 -21.27 -9.77
C GLY A 146 -2.76 -21.07 -9.14
N SER A 147 -2.56 -21.84 -8.07
CA SER A 147 -1.34 -22.61 -7.76
C SER A 147 -0.27 -21.99 -6.84
N THR A 148 -0.38 -22.39 -5.57
CA THR A 148 0.65 -23.05 -4.74
C THR A 148 2.09 -22.56 -4.85
N CYS A 149 2.61 -22.05 -3.73
CA CYS A 149 3.91 -22.47 -3.21
C CYS A 149 3.93 -22.31 -1.68
N SER A 150 3.95 -23.47 -1.03
CA SER A 150 4.25 -23.72 0.38
C SER A 150 5.57 -23.05 0.80
N GLY A 151 5.66 -22.52 2.02
CA GLY A 151 6.93 -22.03 2.55
C GLY A 151 6.90 -21.20 3.83
N SER A 152 6.76 -21.87 4.97
CA SER A 152 7.46 -21.57 6.23
C SER A 152 7.14 -20.25 6.97
N ALA A 153 6.16 -20.31 7.87
CA ALA A 153 5.97 -19.30 8.91
C ALA A 153 7.07 -19.41 9.98
N TYR A 154 7.86 -18.36 10.13
CA TYR A 154 8.69 -18.13 11.30
C TYR A 154 7.78 -17.78 12.48
N HIS A 155 7.80 -18.62 13.52
CA HIS A 155 7.25 -18.28 14.83
C HIS A 155 8.13 -17.21 15.50
N ALA A 156 7.65 -15.97 15.55
CA ALA A 156 8.13 -14.98 16.50
C ALA A 156 7.18 -14.98 17.70
N GLY A 157 7.61 -15.62 18.79
CA GLY A 157 6.93 -15.59 20.08
C GLY A 157 7.07 -14.23 20.74
N ALA A 158 5.95 -13.67 21.23
CA ALA A 158 5.94 -12.52 22.10
C ALA A 158 4.98 -12.73 23.28
N ALA A 159 5.55 -12.50 24.47
CA ALA A 159 4.94 -12.04 25.71
C ALA A 159 4.09 -13.01 26.56
N ALA A 160 4.65 -13.36 27.73
CA ALA A 160 3.96 -13.22 29.01
C ALA A 160 4.96 -13.07 30.16
N GLN A 161 5.34 -11.82 30.48
CA GLN A 161 5.90 -11.48 31.80
C GLN A 161 4.73 -11.13 32.72
N ARG A 162 4.45 -11.98 33.70
CA ARG A 162 3.74 -11.61 34.93
C ARG A 162 4.78 -11.23 35.97
N LYS A 163 4.59 -10.08 36.62
CA LYS A 163 5.30 -9.70 37.86
C LYS A 163 4.29 -9.68 39.02
N PRO A 164 4.80 -9.89 40.25
CA PRO A 164 4.05 -10.45 41.39
C PRO A 164 3.01 -9.50 41.99
#